data_AF-A0A0N0T9X3-F1
#
_entry.id   AF-A0A0N0T9X3-F1
#
_cell.length_a   1.000
_cell.length_b   1.000
_cell.length_c   1.000
_cell.angle_alpha   90.00
_cell.angle_beta   90.00
_cell.angle_gamma   90.00
#
_symmetry.space_group_name_H-M   'P 1'
#
loop_
_entity.id
_entity.type
_entity.pdbx_description
1 polymer ?
#
loop_
_entity_poly.entity_id
_entity_poly.type
_entity_poly.pdbx_seq_one_letter_code
_entity_poly.pdbx_strand_id
1 'polypeptide(L)'
;MEAAHQHIRDFGEILTCHLGTLLPDWIDAVVRDDLPGLTGYARSMNSDFDAVTAGLTLSWSSGGTEGAVNRIKKIKRQLYGRAEFELLRKLILLQ
;
A
#
# COMPACT_ATOMS: atom_id res chain seq x y z
N MET A 1 15.98 13.87 -11.59
CA MET A 1 14.54 13.74 -11.91
C MET A 1 14.28 12.53 -12.80
N GLU A 2 15.07 12.31 -13.84
CA GLU A 2 14.90 11.17 -14.76
C GLU A 2 15.03 9.80 -14.09
N ALA A 3 16.06 9.62 -13.24
CA ALA A 3 16.24 8.38 -12.47
C ALA A 3 15.04 8.06 -11.55
N ALA A 4 14.52 9.05 -10.81
CA ALA A 4 13.35 8.86 -9.96
C ALA A 4 12.10 8.46 -10.75
N HIS A 5 11.91 9.07 -11.91
CA HIS A 5 10.80 8.74 -12.80
C HIS A 5 10.93 7.33 -13.37
N GLN A 6 12.14 6.87 -13.67
CA GLN A 6 12.39 5.49 -14.09
C GLN A 6 12.06 4.50 -12.99
N HIS A 7 12.58 4.70 -11.77
CA HIS A 7 12.30 3.81 -10.64
C HIS A 7 10.81 3.71 -10.31
N ILE A 8 10.06 4.81 -10.42
CA ILE A 8 8.60 4.81 -10.23
C ILE A 8 7.89 3.96 -11.31
N ARG A 9 8.33 4.07 -12.57
CA ARG A 9 7.77 3.26 -13.66
C ARG A 9 8.08 1.78 -13.48
N ASP A 10 9.34 1.44 -13.20
CA ASP A 10 9.77 0.06 -12.98
C ASP A 10 8.99 -0.57 -11.82
N PHE A 11 8.78 0.17 -10.73
CA PHE A 11 7.94 -0.28 -9.63
C PHE A 11 6.48 -0.48 -10.03
N GLY A 12 5.94 0.42 -10.86
CA GLY A 12 4.58 0.30 -11.42
C GLY A 12 4.41 -0.95 -12.29
N GLU A 13 5.44 -1.33 -13.04
CA GLU A 13 5.46 -2.57 -13.82
C GLU A 13 5.50 -3.80 -12.88
N ILE A 14 6.34 -3.78 -11.85
CA ILE A 14 6.39 -4.84 -10.84
C ILE A 14 5.02 -5.06 -10.19
N LEU A 15 4.35 -3.97 -9.81
CA LEU A 15 3.00 -3.97 -9.25
C LEU A 15 1.96 -4.53 -10.20
N THR A 16 1.94 -4.06 -11.46
CA THR A 16 0.88 -4.40 -12.41
C THR A 16 1.02 -5.83 -12.95
N CYS A 17 2.27 -6.26 -13.16
CA CYS A 17 2.60 -7.57 -13.72
C CYS A 17 2.82 -8.64 -12.64
N HIS A 18 2.64 -8.30 -11.36
CA HIS A 18 2.87 -9.19 -10.22
C HIS A 18 4.27 -9.84 -10.22
N LEU A 19 5.31 -9.04 -10.43
CA LEU A 19 6.71 -9.47 -10.52
C LEU A 19 7.46 -9.33 -9.20
N GLY A 20 6.87 -9.76 -8.08
CA GLY A 20 7.43 -9.57 -6.74
C GLY A 20 8.84 -10.15 -6.51
N THR A 21 9.29 -11.06 -7.37
CA THR A 21 10.67 -11.58 -7.37
C THR A 21 11.72 -10.52 -7.75
N LEU A 22 11.32 -9.47 -8.47
CA LEU A 22 12.20 -8.35 -8.87
C LEU A 22 12.35 -7.28 -7.78
N LEU A 23 11.61 -7.41 -6.66
CA LEU A 23 11.62 -6.44 -5.57
C LEU A 23 13.02 -6.19 -4.98
N PRO A 24 13.86 -7.21 -4.69
CA PRO A 24 15.22 -6.99 -4.17
C PRO A 24 16.08 -6.15 -5.10
N ASP A 25 16.10 -6.50 -6.39
CA ASP A 25 16.91 -5.82 -7.40
C ASP A 25 16.47 -4.35 -7.55
N TRP A 26 15.17 -4.10 -7.48
CA TRP A 26 14.63 -2.74 -7.50
C TRP A 26 15.02 -1.94 -6.25
N ILE A 27 14.93 -2.53 -5.05
CA ILE A 27 15.35 -1.88 -3.80
C ILE A 27 16.84 -1.50 -3.88
N ASP A 28 17.69 -2.42 -4.32
CA ASP A 28 19.13 -2.17 -4.45
C ASP A 28 19.44 -1.06 -5.46
N ALA A 29 18.72 -1.04 -6.59
CA ALA A 29 18.86 0.00 -7.61
C ALA A 29 18.47 1.39 -7.07
N VAL A 30 17.35 1.49 -6.36
CA VAL A 30 16.88 2.74 -5.73
C VAL A 30 17.85 3.22 -4.65
N VAL A 31 18.34 2.31 -3.81
CA VAL A 31 19.26 2.66 -2.71
C VAL A 31 20.60 3.13 -3.26
N ARG A 32 21.10 2.52 -4.35
CA ARG A 32 22.35 2.93 -5.01
C ARG A 32 22.27 4.33 -5.62
N ASP A 33 21.12 4.69 -6.18
CA ASP A 33 20.92 6.00 -6.80
C ASP A 33 20.67 7.13 -5.77
N ASP A 34 20.59 6.79 -4.47
CA ASP A 34 20.48 7.67 -3.31
C ASP A 34 19.46 8.81 -3.48
N LEU A 35 18.28 8.48 -4.00
CA LEU A 35 17.23 9.45 -4.27
C LEU A 35 16.49 9.84 -2.98
N PRO A 36 16.50 11.13 -2.57
CA PRO A 36 15.84 11.57 -1.35
C PRO A 36 14.34 11.21 -1.35
N GLY A 37 13.87 10.59 -0.27
CA GLY A 37 12.50 10.10 -0.12
C GLY A 37 12.28 8.68 -0.66
N LEU A 38 12.79 8.37 -1.86
CA LEU A 38 12.61 7.04 -2.45
C LEU A 38 13.50 5.98 -1.79
N THR A 39 14.74 6.32 -1.44
CA THR A 39 15.64 5.44 -0.67
C THR A 39 15.05 5.05 0.68
N GLY A 40 14.42 5.99 1.39
CA GLY A 40 13.77 5.73 2.66
C GLY A 40 12.58 4.78 2.50
N TYR A 41 11.79 4.98 1.45
CA TYR A 41 10.67 4.12 1.11
C TYR A 41 11.14 2.68 0.77
N ALA A 42 12.11 2.53 -0.13
CA ALA A 42 12.66 1.21 -0.49
C ALA A 42 13.23 0.47 0.72
N ARG A 43 13.96 1.16 1.61
CA ARG A 43 14.46 0.56 2.86
C ARG A 43 13.34 0.13 3.80
N SER A 44 12.24 0.89 3.87
CA SER A 44 11.11 0.54 4.74
C SER A 44 10.42 -0.76 4.32
N MET A 45 10.44 -1.10 3.03
CA MET A 45 9.86 -2.36 2.53
C MET A 45 10.57 -3.60 3.08
N ASN A 46 11.85 -3.49 3.45
CA ASN A 46 12.59 -4.63 4.01
C ASN A 46 12.00 -5.10 5.35
N SER A 47 11.36 -4.21 6.11
CA SER A 47 10.70 -4.58 7.38
C SER A 47 9.50 -5.52 7.17
N ASP A 48 8.81 -5.37 6.04
CA ASP A 48 7.61 -6.13 5.67
C ASP A 48 7.86 -6.95 4.40
N PHE A 49 9.11 -7.35 4.14
CA PHE A 49 9.55 -7.87 2.85
C PHE A 49 8.67 -9.01 2.33
N ASP A 50 8.43 -10.04 3.15
CA ASP A 50 7.59 -11.19 2.76
C ASP A 50 6.16 -10.76 2.39
N ALA A 51 5.59 -9.82 3.15
CA ALA A 51 4.24 -9.32 2.91
C ALA A 51 4.17 -8.46 1.64
N VAL A 52 5.18 -7.63 1.40
CA VAL A 52 5.29 -6.81 0.18
C VAL A 52 5.50 -7.72 -1.03
N THR A 53 6.42 -8.68 -0.99
CA THR A 53 6.62 -9.66 -2.06
C THR A 53 5.37 -10.46 -2.34
N ALA A 54 4.64 -10.91 -1.31
CA ALA A 54 3.36 -11.60 -1.49
C ALA A 54 2.32 -10.68 -2.17
N GLY A 55 2.19 -9.42 -1.74
CA GLY A 55 1.31 -8.44 -2.37
C GLY A 55 1.69 -8.11 -3.82
N LEU A 56 2.97 -8.23 -4.16
CA LEU A 56 3.50 -8.04 -5.51
C LEU A 56 3.52 -9.33 -6.35
N THR A 57 3.07 -10.48 -5.83
CA THR A 57 3.12 -11.76 -6.55
C THR A 57 1.76 -12.42 -6.67
N LEU A 58 0.95 -12.31 -5.62
CA LEU A 58 -0.36 -12.94 -5.57
C LEU A 58 -1.41 -12.09 -6.28
N SER A 59 -2.36 -12.75 -6.94
CA SER A 59 -3.50 -12.07 -7.59
C SER A 59 -4.53 -11.51 -6.60
N TRP A 60 -4.29 -11.65 -5.29
CA TRP A 60 -5.21 -11.22 -4.24
C TRP A 60 -4.94 -9.76 -3.89
N SER A 61 -5.97 -8.93 -3.91
CA SER A 61 -5.87 -7.53 -3.49
C SER A 61 -6.54 -7.29 -2.15
N SER A 62 -5.99 -6.36 -1.36
CA SER A 62 -6.60 -5.81 -0.15
C SER A 62 -7.76 -4.87 -0.44
N GLY A 63 -8.09 -4.59 -1.71
CA GLY A 63 -9.02 -3.54 -2.11
C GLY A 63 -10.44 -3.67 -1.51
N GLY A 64 -10.96 -4.89 -1.39
CA GLY A 64 -12.24 -5.13 -0.72
C GLY A 64 -12.21 -4.77 0.77
N THR A 65 -11.16 -5.20 1.46
CA THR A 65 -10.92 -4.92 2.89
C THR A 65 -10.68 -3.43 3.13
N GLU A 66 -9.86 -2.79 2.30
CA GLU A 66 -9.57 -1.36 2.36
C GLU A 66 -10.81 -0.52 2.07
N GLY A 67 -11.63 -0.93 1.10
CA GLY A 67 -12.92 -0.30 0.80
C GLY A 67 -13.86 -0.34 2.01
N ALA A 68 -13.98 -1.50 2.67
CA ALA A 68 -14.76 -1.64 3.89
C ALA A 68 -14.22 -0.75 5.03
N VAL A 69 -12.90 -0.75 5.27
CA VAL A 69 -12.26 0.12 6.27
C VAL A 69 -12.49 1.59 5.96
N ASN A 70 -12.39 2.00 4.69
CA ASN A 70 -12.63 3.38 4.27
C ASN A 70 -14.09 3.81 4.49
N ARG A 71 -15.06 2.93 4.19
CA ARG A 71 -16.48 3.16 4.50
C ARG A 71 -16.69 3.35 6.00
N ILE A 72 -16.10 2.50 6.83
CA ILE A 72 -16.18 2.60 8.29
C ILE A 72 -15.59 3.94 8.78
N LYS A 73 -14.39 4.29 8.29
CA LYS A 73 -13.73 5.57 8.61
C LYS A 73 -14.59 6.78 8.19
N LYS A 74 -15.25 6.70 7.02
CA LYS A 74 -16.17 7.74 6.53
C LYS A 74 -17.35 7.92 7.48
N ILE A 75 -18.02 6.83 7.88
CA ILE A 75 -19.16 6.89 8.83
C ILE A 75 -18.70 7.50 10.16
N LYS A 76 -17.57 7.03 10.71
CA LYS A 76 -17.02 7.57 11.97
C LYS A 76 -16.69 9.07 11.86
N ARG A 77 -16.17 9.52 10.72
CA ARG A 77 -15.87 10.94 10.45
C ARG A 77 -17.13 11.79 10.29
N GLN A 78 -18.18 11.27 9.65
CA GLN A 78 -19.49 11.92 9.57
C GLN A 78 -20.11 12.13 10.95
N LEU A 79 -19.83 11.23 11.88
CA LEU A 79 -20.25 11.33 13.28
C LEU A 79 -19.26 12.08 14.18
N TYR A 80 -18.31 12.83 13.61
CA TYR A 80 -17.29 13.60 14.34
C TYR A 80 -16.50 12.75 15.35
N GLY A 81 -16.30 11.46 15.07
CA GLY A 81 -15.61 10.53 15.96
C GLY A 81 -16.43 10.06 17.16
N ARG A 82 -17.68 10.52 17.31
CA ARG A 82 -18.58 10.21 18.46
C ARG A 82 -19.35 8.89 18.31
N ALA A 83 -19.03 8.13 17.26
CA ALA A 83 -19.61 6.82 17.02
C ALA A 83 -18.90 5.77 17.88
N GLU A 84 -19.52 5.34 18.98
CA GLU A 84 -19.13 4.10 19.64
C GLU A 84 -19.51 2.86 18.81
N PHE A 85 -18.97 1.70 19.17
CA PHE A 85 -19.09 0.48 18.39
C PHE A 85 -20.53 0.12 18.02
N GLU A 86 -21.47 0.22 18.96
CA GLU A 86 -22.88 -0.10 18.74
C GLU A 86 -23.56 0.82 17.71
N LEU A 87 -23.24 2.12 17.73
CA LEU A 87 -23.76 3.08 16.77
C LEU A 87 -23.16 2.87 15.39
N LEU A 88 -21.85 2.60 15.34
CA LEU A 88 -21.13 2.30 14.10
C LEU A 88 -21.65 1.01 13.46
N ARG A 89 -21.88 -0.05 14.26
CA ARG A 89 -22.44 -1.32 13.83
C ARG A 89 -23.83 -1.15 13.23
N LYS A 90 -24.72 -0.40 13.90
CA LYS A 90 -26.07 -0.12 13.39
C LYS A 90 -26.01 0.58 12.02
N LEU A 91 -25.16 1.60 11.87
CA LEU A 91 -25.02 2.31 10.59
C LEU A 91 -24.40 1.47 9.48
N ILE A 92 -23.49 0.55 9.82
CA ILE A 92 -22.91 -0.37 8.83
C ILE A 92 -23.95 -1.35 8.30
N LEU A 93 -24.82 -1.87 9.17
CA LEU A 93 -25.84 -2.89 8.86
C LEU A 93 -27.10 -2.32 8.20
N LEU A 94 -27.39 -1.03 8.38
CA LEU A 94 -28.57 -0.35 7.82
C LEU A 94 -28.34 0.26 6.42
N GLN A 95 -27.11 0.21 5.92
CA GLN A 95 -26.69 0.82 4.66
C GLN A 95 -26.44 -0.22 3.57
#